data_AF-A0A7V4LCW3-F1
#
_entry.id   AF-A0A7V4LCW3-F1
#
_cell.length_a   1.000
_cell.length_b   1.000
_cell.length_c   1.000
_cell.angle_alpha   90.00
_cell.angle_beta   90.00
_cell.angle_gamma   90.00
#
_symmetry.space_group_name_H-M   'P 1'
#
loop_
_entity.id
_entity.type
_entity.pdbx_description
1 polymer ?
#
loop_
_entity_poly.entity_id
_entity_poly.type
_entity_poly.pdbx_seq_one_letter_code
_entity_poly.pdbx_strand_id
1 'polypeptide(L)'
;LHLDRETVFRQLRAAGLGVNVHYPPVYHHSYYQRRFNLHVGACPRAEAAFARLLTLPLYPAMTAMEVERVIAVVTEVLEQGSVRWQRRRYVP
;
A
#
# COMPACT_ATOMS: atom_id res chain seq x y z
N LEU A 1 -8.19 -6.33 8.90
CA LEU A 1 -8.44 -5.49 7.71
C LEU A 1 -8.35 -6.37 6.47
N HIS A 2 -9.45 -6.59 5.77
CA HIS A 2 -9.43 -7.34 4.51
C HIS A 2 -9.53 -6.37 3.33
N LEU A 3 -8.51 -5.53 3.19
CA LEU A 3 -8.39 -4.56 2.11
C LEU A 3 -7.16 -4.87 1.29
N ASP A 4 -7.30 -4.82 -0.03
CA ASP A 4 -6.17 -4.93 -0.93
C ASP A 4 -5.45 -3.57 -1.02
N ARG A 5 -4.11 -3.63 -1.05
CA ARG A 5 -3.26 -2.44 -1.08
C ARG A 5 -3.55 -1.54 -2.29
N GLU A 6 -3.89 -2.11 -3.44
CA GLU A 6 -4.12 -1.37 -4.68
C GLU A 6 -5.38 -0.50 -4.60
N THR A 7 -6.45 -1.00 -4.01
CA THR A 7 -7.67 -0.24 -3.74
C THR A 7 -7.39 0.92 -2.80
N VAL A 8 -6.68 0.68 -1.69
CA VAL A 8 -6.27 1.74 -0.76
C VAL A 8 -5.40 2.79 -1.46
N PHE A 9 -4.42 2.34 -2.25
CA PHE A 9 -3.56 3.23 -3.05
C PHE A 9 -4.37 4.15 -3.96
N ARG A 10 -5.31 3.60 -4.74
CA ARG A 10 -6.16 4.38 -5.66
C ARG A 10 -7.05 5.37 -4.91
N GLN A 11 -7.64 4.95 -3.79
CA GLN A 11 -8.49 5.83 -2.98
C GLN A 11 -7.70 7.01 -2.39
N LEU A 12 -6.50 6.77 -1.86
CA LEU A 12 -5.65 7.83 -1.33
C LEU A 12 -5.17 8.80 -2.42
N ARG A 13 -4.83 8.29 -3.61
CA ARG A 13 -4.50 9.14 -4.77
C ARG A 13 -5.70 9.98 -5.20
N ALA A 14 -6.90 9.40 -5.24
CA ALA A 14 -8.13 10.11 -5.57
C ALA A 14 -8.49 11.19 -4.54
N ALA A 15 -8.14 10.98 -3.26
CA ALA A 15 -8.27 11.97 -2.18
C ALA A 15 -7.16 13.06 -2.20
N GLY A 16 -6.28 13.02 -3.21
CA GLY A 16 -5.23 14.02 -3.41
C GLY A 16 -3.94 13.78 -2.62
N LEU A 17 -3.76 12.60 -2.01
CA LEU A 17 -2.50 12.27 -1.33
C LEU A 17 -1.47 11.67 -2.29
N GLY A 18 -0.25 12.19 -2.25
CA GLY A 18 0.90 11.70 -3.01
C GLY A 18 1.50 10.41 -2.47
N VAL A 19 0.74 9.31 -2.44
CA VAL A 19 1.23 8.00 -1.97
C VAL A 19 2.06 7.26 -3.03
N ASN A 20 2.94 6.37 -2.58
CA ASN A 20 3.80 5.53 -3.44
C ASN A 20 4.02 4.12 -2.83
N VAL A 21 4.84 3.28 -3.48
CA VAL A 21 5.28 1.97 -2.99
C VAL A 21 6.80 1.86 -3.14
N HIS A 22 7.50 1.59 -2.04
CA HIS A 22 8.96 1.43 -2.02
C HIS A 22 9.33 0.04 -1.47
N TYR A 23 10.08 -0.78 -2.19
CA TYR A 23 10.15 -0.93 -3.64
C TYR A 23 9.83 -2.41 -3.93
N PRO A 24 9.64 -2.83 -5.19
CA PRO A 24 9.63 -4.25 -5.52
C PRO A 24 10.87 -4.95 -4.94
N PRO A 25 10.75 -6.19 -4.42
CA PRO A 25 11.90 -6.95 -3.97
C PRO A 25 12.98 -7.01 -5.05
N VAL A 26 14.25 -6.79 -4.67
CA VAL A 26 15.34 -6.59 -5.64
C VAL A 26 15.50 -7.75 -6.65
N TYR A 27 15.22 -8.98 -6.22
CA TYR A 27 15.30 -10.16 -7.07
C TYR A 27 14.13 -10.31 -8.05
N HIS A 28 13.14 -9.40 -8.04
CA HIS A 28 12.13 -9.32 -9.09
C HIS A 28 12.69 -8.65 -10.36
N HIS A 29 13.79 -7.90 -10.25
CA HIS A 29 14.42 -7.27 -11.42
C HIS A 29 15.12 -8.33 -12.27
N SER A 30 14.91 -8.24 -13.59
CA SER A 30 15.35 -9.25 -14.57
C SER A 30 16.85 -9.55 -14.53
N TYR A 31 17.68 -8.56 -14.19
CA TYR A 31 19.13 -8.76 -13.98
C TYR A 31 19.41 -9.81 -12.90
N TYR A 32 18.80 -9.65 -11.72
CA TYR A 32 19.03 -10.55 -10.59
C TYR A 32 18.45 -11.94 -10.84
N GLN A 33 17.29 -12.01 -11.51
CA GLN A 33 16.70 -13.29 -11.93
C GLN A 33 17.64 -14.07 -12.85
N ARG A 34 18.17 -13.42 -13.89
CA ARG A 34 19.07 -14.07 -14.86
C ARG A 34 20.44 -14.40 -14.27
N ARG A 35 21.01 -13.50 -13.46
CA ARG A 35 22.38 -13.65 -12.94
C ARG A 35 22.49 -14.63 -11.78
N PHE A 36 21.44 -14.75 -10.97
CA PHE A 36 21.44 -15.53 -9.73
C PHE A 36 20.37 -16.63 -9.68
N ASN A 37 19.62 -16.84 -10.76
CA ASN A 37 18.53 -17.82 -10.86
C ASN A 37 17.47 -17.66 -9.75
N LEU A 38 17.24 -16.42 -9.31
CA LEU A 38 16.23 -16.09 -8.30
C LEU A 38 14.86 -15.93 -8.95
N HIS A 39 13.82 -16.33 -8.24
CA HIS A 39 12.44 -16.33 -8.70
C HIS A 39 11.49 -15.83 -7.60
N VAL A 40 10.28 -15.45 -7.99
CA VAL A 40 9.20 -15.14 -7.04
C VAL A 40 8.96 -16.39 -6.17
N GLY A 41 8.84 -16.19 -4.87
CA GLY A 41 8.79 -17.23 -3.84
C GLY A 41 10.12 -17.44 -3.12
N ALA A 42 11.24 -16.88 -3.62
CA ALA A 42 12.55 -17.06 -2.99
C ALA A 42 12.67 -16.38 -1.62
N CYS A 43 11.89 -15.34 -1.34
CA CYS A 43 11.91 -14.63 -0.06
C CYS A 43 10.47 -14.30 0.41
N PRO A 44 9.72 -15.29 0.92
CA PRO A 44 8.28 -15.15 1.19
C PRO A 44 7.96 -14.04 2.20
N ARG A 45 8.86 -13.78 3.17
CA ARG A 45 8.69 -12.68 4.13
C ARG A 45 8.79 -11.31 3.47
N ALA A 46 9.73 -11.13 2.54
CA ALA A 46 9.89 -9.89 1.80
C ALA A 46 8.68 -9.64 0.87
N GLU A 47 8.19 -10.69 0.23
CA GLU A 47 7.01 -10.64 -0.65
C GLU A 47 5.74 -10.31 0.12
N ALA A 48 5.53 -10.96 1.27
CA ALA A 48 4.40 -10.70 2.16
C ALA A 48 4.43 -9.27 2.75
N ALA A 49 5.62 -8.69 2.93
CA ALA A 49 5.76 -7.28 3.29
C ALA A 49 5.41 -6.38 2.10
N PHE A 50 6.05 -6.58 0.95
CA PHE A 50 5.83 -5.78 -0.27
C PHE A 50 4.36 -5.72 -0.71
N ALA A 51 3.64 -6.84 -0.61
CA ALA A 51 2.22 -6.93 -0.96
C ALA A 51 1.32 -5.98 -0.13
N ARG A 52 1.78 -5.53 1.04
CA ARG A 52 1.01 -4.70 1.99
C ARG A 52 1.62 -3.32 2.25
N LEU A 53 2.85 -3.06 1.79
CA LEU A 53 3.54 -1.79 2.03
C LEU A 53 2.97 -0.66 1.20
N LEU A 54 2.80 0.50 1.83
CA LEU A 54 2.41 1.76 1.21
C LEU A 54 3.25 2.88 1.82
N THR A 55 3.71 3.82 1.00
CA THR A 55 4.47 5.00 1.43
C THR A 55 3.55 6.20 1.43
N LEU A 56 3.47 6.86 2.58
CA LEU A 56 2.71 8.09 2.78
C LEU A 56 3.57 9.32 2.49
N PRO A 57 2.96 10.47 2.19
CA PRO A 57 3.69 11.73 2.09
C PRO A 57 4.45 12.03 3.39
N LEU A 58 5.76 12.22 3.25
CA LEU A 58 6.64 12.63 4.35
C LEU A 58 7.78 13.46 3.76
N TYR A 59 7.79 14.76 4.05
CA TYR A 59 8.85 15.67 3.61
C TYR A 59 9.08 16.79 4.65
N PRO A 60 10.29 17.39 4.71
CA PRO A 60 10.66 18.30 5.81
C PRO A 60 9.81 19.56 5.96
N ALA A 61 9.20 20.03 4.86
CA ALA A 61 8.41 21.25 4.85
C ALA A 61 6.93 21.05 5.22
N MET A 62 6.52 19.83 5.61
CA MET A 62 5.14 19.57 6.02
C MET A 62 4.76 20.37 7.26
N THR A 63 3.64 21.07 7.17
CA THR A 63 2.96 21.69 8.31
C THR A 63 2.25 20.63 9.15
N ALA A 64 1.99 20.95 10.43
CA ALA A 64 1.16 20.10 11.29
C ALA A 64 -0.22 19.82 10.66
N MET A 65 -0.82 20.81 9.99
CA MET A 65 -2.10 20.67 9.30
C MET A 65 -2.05 19.68 8.12
N GLU A 66 -0.94 19.65 7.36
CA GLU A 66 -0.75 18.66 6.30
C GLU A 66 -0.58 17.24 6.86
N VAL A 67 0.14 17.09 7.98
CA VAL A 67 0.27 15.80 8.68
C VAL A 67 -1.11 15.31 9.16
N GLU A 68 -1.88 16.18 9.82
CA GLU A 68 -3.24 15.86 10.26
C GLU A 68 -4.16 15.47 9.09
N ARG A 69 -4.06 16.19 7.96
CA ARG A 69 -4.78 15.83 6.74
C ARG A 69 -4.42 14.42 6.26
N VAL A 70 -3.13 14.06 6.24
CA VAL A 70 -2.69 12.71 5.85
C VAL A 70 -3.29 11.66 6.79
N ILE A 71 -3.24 11.89 8.11
CA ILE A 71 -3.78 10.97 9.12
C ILE A 71 -5.29 10.78 8.92
N ALA A 72 -6.04 11.88 8.81
CA ALA A 72 -7.49 11.87 8.66
C ALA A 72 -7.93 11.10 7.40
N VAL A 73 -7.34 11.44 6.24
CA VAL A 73 -7.69 10.80 4.96
C VAL A 73 -7.32 9.32 4.95
N VAL A 74 -6.16 8.94 5.51
CA VAL A 74 -5.77 7.52 5.61
C VAL A 74 -6.75 6.75 6.47
N THR A 75 -7.14 7.32 7.62
CA THR A 75 -8.08 6.68 8.56
C THR A 75 -9.44 6.47 7.90
N GLU A 76 -9.99 7.53 7.28
CA GLU A 76 -11.27 7.49 6.59
C GLU A 76 -11.30 6.41 5.48
N VAL A 77 -10.27 6.35 4.65
CA VAL A 77 -10.18 5.37 3.56
C VAL A 77 -10.17 3.94 4.10
N LEU A 78 -9.44 3.68 5.20
CA LEU A 78 -9.37 2.36 5.81
C LEU A 78 -10.69 1.95 6.49
N GLU A 79 -11.41 2.88 7.08
CA GLU A 79 -12.73 2.65 7.68
C GLU A 79 -13.80 2.38 6.62
N GLN A 80 -13.88 3.23 5.58
CA GLN A 80 -14.82 3.06 4.47
C GLN A 80 -14.61 1.74 3.73
N GLY A 81 -13.34 1.39 3.49
CA GLY A 81 -12.98 0.11 2.90
C GLY A 81 -13.50 -1.05 3.73
N SER A 82 -13.29 -1.01 5.06
CA SER A 82 -13.68 -2.07 5.98
C SER A 82 -15.19 -2.28 6.01
N VAL A 83 -15.98 -1.20 6.06
CA VAL A 83 -17.45 -1.24 6.04
C VAL A 83 -17.96 -1.80 4.71
N ARG A 84 -17.42 -1.32 3.57
CA ARG A 84 -17.83 -1.80 2.24
C ARG A 84 -17.54 -3.29 2.08
N TRP A 85 -16.42 -3.75 2.62
CA TRP A 85 -16.04 -5.15 2.56
C TRP A 85 -16.97 -6.04 3.40
N GLN A 86 -17.34 -5.61 4.62
CA GLN A 86 -18.30 -6.32 5.47
C GLN A 86 -19.67 -6.46 4.78
N ARG A 87 -20.18 -5.39 4.16
CA ARG A 87 -21.47 -5.41 3.45
C ARG A 87 -21.49 -6.34 2.23
N ARG A 88 -20.37 -6.49 1.51
CA ARG A 88 -20.29 -7.40 0.33
C ARG A 88 -20.25 -8.88 0.71
N ARG A 89 -19.82 -9.23 1.93
CA ARG A 89 -19.82 -10.62 2.41
C ARG A 89 -21.16 -11.07 2.97
N TYR A 90 -22.01 -10.12 3.37
CA TYR A 90 -23.37 -10.42 3.78
C TYR A 90 -24.27 -10.47 2.55
N VAL A 91 -24.32 -11.64 1.91
CA VAL A 91 -25.36 -12.02 0.96
C VAL A 91 -26.11 -13.17 1.65
N PRO A 92 -27.43 -13.04 1.92
CA PRO A 92 -28.19 -14.09 2.61
C PRO A 92 -28.19 -15.41 1.84
#